data_AF-A0A3Q9WLG9-F1
#
_entry.id   AF-A0A3Q9WLG9-F1
#
_cell.length_a   1.000
_cell.length_b   1.000
_cell.length_c   1.000
_cell.angle_alpha   90.00
_cell.angle_beta   90.00
_cell.angle_gamma   90.00
#
_symmetry.space_group_name_H-M   'P 1'
#
loop_
_entity.id
_entity.type
_entity.pdbx_description
1 polymer ?
#
loop_
_entity_poly.entity_id
_entity_poly.type
_entity_poly.pdbx_seq_one_letter_code
_entity_poly.pdbx_strand_id
1 'polypeptide(L)'
;MTSIVSASGTLIVATIEKVNVRLAGIEVTNAPLHVDVPSGTPCVVVYLSAARGYETVTHDGEIARTRSLEDLAAEAEEAQKDGPPKISNLSRVGVTITDDEGTQYEPSGFRMVGDGTGWDDMLVYTPAPPSAATTLHLDFTVDGESTDSRCEVALTAR
;
A
#
# COMPACT_ATOMS: atom_id res chain seq x y z
N MET A 1 -3.92 19.49 -7.12
CA MET A 1 -2.86 18.89 -6.27
C MET A 1 -3.59 18.05 -5.20
N THR A 2 -3.00 17.03 -4.62
CA THR A 2 -3.64 16.23 -3.54
C THR A 2 -2.99 16.55 -2.21
N SER A 3 -3.80 16.73 -1.16
CA SER A 3 -3.28 16.95 0.20
C SER A 3 -4.09 16.14 1.21
N ILE A 4 -3.42 15.37 2.05
CA ILE A 4 -4.07 14.66 3.16
C ILE A 4 -4.55 15.71 4.18
N VAL A 5 -5.85 15.74 4.43
CA VAL A 5 -6.50 16.68 5.38
C VAL A 5 -6.74 16.00 6.73
N SER A 6 -7.04 14.71 6.70
CA SER A 6 -7.24 13.90 7.90
C SER A 6 -6.66 12.53 7.71
N ALA A 7 -5.89 12.05 8.68
CA ALA A 7 -5.40 10.67 8.75
C ALA A 7 -5.06 10.34 10.20
N SER A 8 -4.89 9.05 10.49
CA SER A 8 -4.28 8.62 11.76
C SER A 8 -2.95 9.35 11.96
N GLY A 9 -2.68 9.84 13.18
CA GLY A 9 -1.46 10.62 13.47
C GLY A 9 -0.16 9.84 13.24
N THR A 10 -0.23 8.51 13.17
CA THR A 10 0.91 7.62 12.85
C THR A 10 0.95 7.19 11.38
N LEU A 11 -0.08 7.56 10.60
CA LEU A 11 -0.37 7.11 9.24
C LEU A 11 -0.43 5.59 9.08
N ILE A 12 -0.49 4.84 10.19
CA ILE A 12 -0.68 3.39 10.17
C ILE A 12 -2.13 3.13 9.77
N VAL A 13 -2.30 2.39 8.68
CA VAL A 13 -3.61 2.06 8.10
C VAL A 13 -3.94 0.58 8.22
N ALA A 14 -2.95 -0.27 8.48
CA ALA A 14 -3.13 -1.69 8.71
C ALA A 14 -1.95 -2.27 9.49
N THR A 15 -2.16 -3.40 10.15
CA THR A 15 -1.10 -4.21 10.74
C THR A 15 -1.23 -5.65 10.26
N ILE A 16 -0.23 -6.14 9.54
CA ILE A 16 -0.20 -7.52 9.02
C ILE A 16 0.92 -8.25 9.74
N GLU A 17 0.60 -9.30 10.50
CA GLU A 17 1.61 -10.14 11.16
C GLU A 17 2.63 -9.34 11.99
N LYS A 18 2.15 -8.29 12.67
CA LYS A 18 2.94 -7.31 13.46
C LYS A 18 3.77 -6.31 12.66
N VAL A 19 3.62 -6.28 11.34
CA VAL A 19 4.20 -5.25 10.47
C VAL A 19 3.17 -4.15 10.26
N ASN A 20 3.51 -2.92 10.65
CA ASN A 20 2.66 -1.76 10.44
C ASN A 20 2.79 -1.25 9.01
N VAL A 21 1.67 -1.26 8.28
CA VAL A 21 1.52 -0.67 6.96
C VAL A 21 1.09 0.78 7.12
N ARG A 22 1.76 1.67 6.40
CA ARG A 22 1.50 3.11 6.42
C ARG A 22 1.02 3.61 5.07
N LEU A 23 0.16 4.63 5.10
CA LEU A 23 -0.14 5.43 3.93
C LEU A 23 1.06 6.35 3.65
N ALA A 24 1.79 6.06 2.58
CA ALA A 24 2.96 6.83 2.15
C ALA A 24 2.57 8.05 1.29
N GLY A 25 1.44 7.97 0.58
CA GLY A 25 0.94 9.09 -0.22
C GLY A 25 -0.24 8.72 -1.09
N ILE A 26 -0.79 9.74 -1.76
CA ILE A 26 -1.87 9.61 -2.73
C ILE A 26 -1.71 10.64 -3.82
N GLU A 27 -1.94 10.24 -5.07
CA GLU A 27 -1.79 11.10 -6.24
C GLU A 27 -2.91 10.88 -7.25
N VAL A 28 -3.42 11.96 -7.83
CA VAL A 28 -4.27 11.90 -9.04
C VAL A 28 -3.38 12.14 -10.24
N THR A 29 -3.12 11.08 -11.00
CA THR A 29 -2.14 11.07 -12.09
C THR A 29 -2.59 10.11 -13.20
N ASN A 30 -1.69 9.76 -14.11
CA ASN A 30 -1.96 8.78 -15.14
C ASN A 30 -1.40 7.42 -14.74
N ALA A 31 -2.11 6.36 -15.14
CA ALA A 31 -1.76 4.99 -14.83
C ALA A 31 -0.33 4.67 -15.32
N PRO A 32 0.51 4.06 -14.47
CA PRO A 32 1.86 3.64 -14.82
C PRO A 32 1.84 2.47 -15.80
N LEU A 33 3.02 2.09 -16.31
CA LEU A 33 3.17 0.85 -17.09
C LEU A 33 2.92 -0.39 -16.21
N HIS A 34 2.36 -1.45 -16.83
CA HIS A 34 2.15 -2.78 -16.25
C HIS A 34 1.09 -2.85 -15.13
N VAL A 35 0.01 -2.09 -15.26
CA VAL A 35 -1.22 -2.27 -14.48
C VAL A 35 -2.36 -2.73 -15.41
N ASP A 36 -3.52 -3.07 -14.86
CA ASP A 36 -4.63 -3.69 -15.61
C ASP A 36 -5.36 -2.72 -16.55
N VAL A 37 -4.89 -1.48 -16.65
CA VAL A 37 -5.40 -0.43 -17.53
C VAL A 37 -4.30 0.11 -18.45
N PRO A 38 -4.65 0.65 -19.63
CA PRO A 38 -3.69 1.27 -20.52
C PRO A 38 -2.88 2.37 -19.80
N SER A 39 -1.56 2.35 -20.01
CA SER A 39 -0.68 3.42 -19.54
C SER A 39 -1.19 4.77 -20.06
N GLY A 40 -1.22 5.78 -19.19
CA GLY A 40 -1.76 7.09 -19.54
C GLY A 40 -3.22 7.32 -19.15
N THR A 41 -3.95 6.29 -18.72
CA THR A 41 -5.34 6.42 -18.23
C THR A 41 -5.38 7.26 -16.96
N PRO A 42 -6.16 8.35 -16.87
CA PRO A 42 -6.30 9.12 -15.64
C PRO A 42 -6.85 8.25 -14.49
N CYS A 43 -6.17 8.26 -13.34
CA CYS A 43 -6.45 7.39 -12.22
C CYS A 43 -6.09 8.03 -10.87
N VAL A 44 -6.50 7.39 -9.78
CA VAL A 44 -5.99 7.62 -8.43
C VAL A 44 -4.94 6.57 -8.12
N VAL A 45 -3.81 7.00 -7.56
CA VAL A 45 -2.71 6.13 -7.15
C VAL A 45 -2.50 6.29 -5.65
N VAL A 46 -2.60 5.18 -4.92
CA VAL A 46 -2.36 5.10 -3.48
C VAL A 46 -1.04 4.40 -3.24
N TYR A 47 -0.18 5.03 -2.44
CA TYR A 47 1.13 4.50 -2.08
C TYR A 47 1.09 4.00 -0.65
N LEU A 48 1.42 2.73 -0.47
CA LEU A 48 1.57 2.08 0.82
C LEU A 48 3.04 1.80 1.08
N SER A 49 3.46 1.94 2.34
CA SER A 49 4.80 1.58 2.77
C SER A 49 4.74 0.77 4.06
N ALA A 50 5.40 -0.36 4.08
CA ALA A 50 5.75 -1.06 5.31
C ALA A 50 7.27 -1.04 5.46
N ALA A 51 7.75 -0.14 6.32
CA ALA A 51 9.11 -0.21 6.83
C ALA A 51 9.21 -1.34 7.87
N ARG A 52 10.25 -2.18 7.76
CA ARG A 52 10.69 -3.03 8.88
C ARG A 52 11.08 -2.12 10.05
N GLY A 53 10.19 -1.93 11.01
CA GLY A 53 10.49 -1.17 12.22
C GLY A 53 11.52 -1.90 13.07
N TYR A 54 12.19 -1.19 13.99
CA TYR A 54 13.13 -1.80 14.94
C TYR A 54 12.49 -2.96 15.71
N GLU A 55 11.19 -2.85 16.03
CA GLU A 55 10.37 -3.89 16.66
C GLU A 55 10.26 -5.17 15.80
N THR A 56 10.10 -5.03 14.48
CA THR A 56 10.07 -6.12 13.51
C THR A 56 11.45 -6.76 13.36
N VAL A 57 12.53 -5.97 13.37
CA VAL A 57 13.91 -6.46 13.37
C VAL A 57 14.25 -7.22 14.66
N THR A 58 13.73 -6.80 15.82
CA THR A 58 13.87 -7.56 17.06
C THR A 58 13.05 -8.85 17.03
N HIS A 59 11.86 -8.87 16.45
CA HIS A 59 11.06 -10.09 16.35
C HIS A 59 11.68 -11.10 15.39
N ASP A 60 12.13 -10.66 14.21
CA ASP A 60 12.94 -11.47 13.29
C ASP A 60 14.26 -11.90 13.97
N GLY A 61 14.84 -11.04 14.80
CA GLY A 61 16.01 -11.37 15.62
C GLY A 61 15.72 -12.42 16.70
N GLU A 62 14.53 -12.45 17.28
CA GLU A 62 14.08 -13.48 18.22
C GLU A 62 13.78 -14.80 17.50
N ILE A 63 13.13 -14.74 16.33
CA ILE A 63 12.92 -15.90 15.46
C ILE A 63 14.27 -16.47 14.99
N ALA A 64 15.21 -15.61 14.57
CA ALA A 64 16.57 -15.98 14.17
C ALA A 64 17.41 -16.51 15.34
N ARG A 65 17.18 -16.04 16.58
CA ARG A 65 17.84 -16.57 17.78
C ARG A 65 17.32 -17.94 18.23
N THR A 66 16.12 -18.30 17.80
CA THR A 66 15.49 -19.59 18.14
C THR A 66 15.78 -20.67 17.08
N ARG A 67 16.30 -20.27 15.91
CA ARG A 67 16.64 -21.14 14.78
C ARG A 67 18.15 -21.31 14.63
N SER A 68 18.58 -22.44 14.08
CA SER A 68 19.99 -22.65 13.79
C SER A 68 20.45 -21.68 12.70
N LEU A 69 21.71 -21.25 12.76
CA LEU A 69 22.39 -20.51 11.69
C LEU A 69 22.30 -21.26 10.35
N GLU A 70 22.23 -22.59 10.39
CA GLU A 70 22.07 -23.46 9.22
C GLU A 70 20.67 -23.37 8.60
N ASP A 71 19.61 -23.24 9.42
CA ASP A 71 18.22 -23.10 8.95
C ASP A 71 18.01 -21.75 8.27
N LEU A 72 18.58 -20.68 8.85
CA LEU A 72 18.53 -19.33 8.30
C LEU A 72 19.33 -19.21 7.00
N ALA A 73 20.48 -19.89 6.92
CA ALA A 73 21.29 -19.93 5.71
C ALA A 73 20.58 -20.70 4.58
N ALA A 74 19.93 -21.82 4.90
CA ALA A 74 19.16 -22.60 3.94
C ALA A 74 17.93 -21.81 3.42
N GLU A 75 17.18 -21.14 4.29
CA GLU A 75 16.04 -20.29 3.89
C GLU A 75 16.50 -19.06 3.10
N ALA A 76 17.63 -18.44 3.44
CA ALA A 76 18.18 -17.31 2.70
C ALA A 76 18.72 -17.72 1.32
N GLU A 77 19.26 -18.93 1.19
CA GLU A 77 19.71 -19.49 -0.08
C GLU A 77 18.51 -19.88 -0.97
N GLU A 78 17.44 -20.42 -0.39
CA GLU A 78 16.18 -20.68 -1.10
C GLU A 78 15.46 -19.38 -1.49
N ALA A 79 15.42 -18.36 -0.61
CA ALA A 79 14.85 -17.05 -0.91
C ALA A 79 15.62 -16.30 -2.00
N GLN A 80 16.93 -16.51 -2.12
CA GLN A 80 17.73 -15.96 -3.22
C GLN A 80 17.47 -16.65 -4.57
N LYS A 81 17.00 -17.92 -4.56
CA LYS A 81 16.64 -18.64 -5.80
C LYS A 81 15.30 -18.19 -6.38
N ASP A 82 14.38 -17.71 -5.54
CA ASP A 82 13.02 -17.38 -5.95
C ASP A 82 12.80 -15.90 -6.34
N GLY A 83 13.84 -15.08 -6.22
CA GLY A 83 13.75 -13.62 -6.39
C GLY A 83 13.06 -12.94 -5.21
N PRO A 84 12.89 -11.60 -5.23
CA PRO A 84 12.09 -10.91 -4.21
C PRO A 84 10.69 -11.56 -4.13
N PRO A 85 10.02 -11.54 -2.95
CA PRO A 85 8.73 -12.20 -2.75
C PRO A 85 7.76 -11.90 -3.91
N LYS A 86 7.27 -12.95 -4.57
CA LYS A 86 6.40 -12.81 -5.76
C LYS A 86 5.08 -12.10 -5.47
N ILE A 87 4.70 -12.00 -4.19
CA ILE A 87 3.50 -11.31 -3.70
C ILE A 87 3.91 -10.51 -2.46
N SER A 88 3.72 -9.19 -2.50
CA SER A 88 3.91 -8.32 -1.33
C SER A 88 2.88 -8.70 -0.28
N ASN A 89 3.26 -8.81 1.00
CA ASN A 89 2.25 -8.95 2.07
C ASN A 89 1.28 -7.75 2.09
N LEU A 90 1.66 -6.61 1.49
CA LEU A 90 0.81 -5.45 1.30
C LEU A 90 -0.34 -5.69 0.31
N SER A 91 -0.28 -6.72 -0.54
CA SER A 91 -1.40 -7.10 -1.43
C SER A 91 -2.66 -7.51 -0.67
N ARG A 92 -2.55 -7.84 0.62
CA ARG A 92 -3.68 -8.10 1.52
C ARG A 92 -4.40 -6.83 1.95
N VAL A 93 -3.76 -5.66 1.80
CA VAL A 93 -4.35 -4.36 2.12
C VAL A 93 -5.22 -3.91 0.96
N GLY A 94 -6.52 -3.85 1.19
CA GLY A 94 -7.47 -3.24 0.27
C GLY A 94 -7.75 -1.79 0.64
N VAL A 95 -7.93 -0.93 -0.35
CA VAL A 95 -8.44 0.43 -0.15
C VAL A 95 -9.78 0.57 -0.86
N THR A 96 -10.78 1.07 -0.16
CA THR A 96 -12.03 1.55 -0.76
C THR A 96 -11.94 3.06 -0.86
N ILE A 97 -12.11 3.58 -2.07
CA ILE A 97 -12.09 5.02 -2.35
C ILE A 97 -13.52 5.47 -2.63
N THR A 98 -13.95 6.54 -1.96
CA THR A 98 -15.20 7.25 -2.24
C THR A 98 -14.93 8.75 -2.33
N ASP A 99 -15.82 9.48 -2.99
CA ASP A 99 -15.76 10.95 -3.07
C ASP A 99 -17.11 11.59 -2.76
N ASP A 100 -17.13 12.91 -2.70
CA ASP A 100 -18.33 13.72 -2.46
C ASP A 100 -19.33 13.73 -3.62
N GLU A 101 -18.95 13.20 -4.79
CA GLU A 101 -19.78 13.14 -6.00
C GLU A 101 -20.39 11.75 -6.23
N GLY A 102 -20.04 10.74 -5.41
CA GLY A 102 -20.55 9.37 -5.51
C GLY A 102 -19.89 8.55 -6.62
N THR A 103 -18.67 8.90 -7.03
CA THR A 103 -17.92 8.15 -8.04
C THR A 103 -17.58 6.74 -7.53
N GLN A 104 -17.77 5.75 -8.40
CA GLN A 104 -17.34 4.38 -8.14
C GLN A 104 -15.91 4.20 -8.63
N TYR A 105 -14.98 3.97 -7.69
CA TYR A 105 -13.59 3.69 -7.99
C TYR A 105 -13.32 2.18 -7.95
N GLU A 106 -12.76 1.64 -9.01
CA GLU A 106 -12.45 0.21 -9.14
C GLU A 106 -10.93 -0.02 -9.13
N PRO A 107 -10.46 -1.06 -8.42
CA PRO A 107 -9.04 -1.44 -8.44
C PRO A 107 -8.64 -1.84 -9.87
N SER A 108 -7.57 -1.23 -10.36
CA SER A 108 -7.09 -1.29 -11.74
C SER A 108 -5.65 -1.84 -11.82
N GLY A 109 -5.24 -2.57 -10.79
CA GLY A 109 -3.95 -3.22 -10.67
C GLY A 109 -3.12 -2.73 -9.48
N PHE A 110 -2.06 -3.47 -9.20
CA PHE A 110 -1.09 -3.15 -8.17
C PHE A 110 0.33 -3.24 -8.75
N ARG A 111 1.26 -2.50 -8.18
CA ARG A 111 2.68 -2.59 -8.53
C ARG A 111 3.53 -2.49 -7.29
N MET A 112 4.40 -3.48 -7.09
CA MET A 112 5.44 -3.41 -6.07
C MET A 112 6.52 -2.43 -6.52
N VAL A 113 6.87 -1.49 -5.65
CA VAL A 113 7.90 -0.48 -5.85
C VAL A 113 8.92 -0.69 -4.73
N GLY A 114 10.17 -0.98 -5.04
CA GLY A 114 11.17 -1.19 -3.98
C GLY A 114 12.50 -1.71 -4.49
N ASP A 115 13.55 -1.41 -3.74
CA ASP A 115 14.92 -1.90 -3.96
C ASP A 115 15.23 -3.19 -3.15
N GLY A 116 14.21 -3.76 -2.51
CA GLY A 116 14.31 -4.94 -1.65
C GLY A 116 14.58 -4.65 -0.17
N THR A 117 14.69 -3.38 0.24
CA THR A 117 14.92 -3.00 1.66
C THR A 117 13.66 -2.54 2.40
N GLY A 118 12.65 -2.04 1.67
CA GLY A 118 11.31 -1.71 2.15
C GLY A 118 10.24 -2.36 1.28
N TRP A 119 9.04 -2.55 1.84
CA TRP A 119 7.87 -2.94 1.06
C TRP A 119 7.13 -1.65 0.71
N ASP A 120 7.25 -1.17 -0.52
CA ASP A 120 6.38 -0.12 -1.01
C ASP A 120 5.47 -0.68 -2.11
N ASP A 121 4.17 -0.47 -1.98
CA ASP A 121 3.18 -0.92 -2.94
C ASP A 121 2.41 0.27 -3.48
N MET A 122 2.10 0.20 -4.77
CA MET A 122 1.27 1.15 -5.47
C MET A 122 -0.03 0.46 -5.85
N LEU A 123 -1.16 1.00 -5.37
CA LEU A 123 -2.50 0.56 -5.74
C LEU A 123 -3.11 1.58 -6.69
N VAL A 124 -3.61 1.13 -7.83
CA VAL A 124 -4.18 2.00 -8.87
C VAL A 124 -5.69 1.82 -8.92
N TYR A 125 -6.42 2.93 -8.98
CA TYR A 125 -7.88 2.96 -9.03
C TYR A 125 -8.36 3.84 -10.17
N THR A 126 -9.36 3.38 -10.92
CA THR A 126 -10.01 4.17 -11.96
C THR A 126 -11.50 4.37 -11.66
N PRO A 127 -12.11 5.47 -12.12
CA PRO A 127 -11.52 6.56 -12.92
C PRO A 127 -10.70 7.56 -12.06
N ALA A 128 -10.13 8.58 -12.69
CA ALA A 128 -9.71 9.78 -11.95
C ALA A 128 -10.93 10.50 -11.36
N PRO A 129 -10.79 11.24 -10.25
CA PRO A 129 -11.89 11.97 -9.65
C PRO A 129 -12.48 13.00 -10.62
N PRO A 130 -13.81 13.18 -10.66
CA PRO A 130 -14.44 14.20 -11.48
C PRO A 130 -13.99 15.59 -11.01
N SER A 131 -14.00 16.58 -11.93
CA SER A 131 -13.53 17.94 -11.61
C SER A 131 -14.35 18.65 -10.52
N ALA A 132 -15.58 18.18 -10.26
CA ALA A 132 -16.43 18.69 -9.20
C ALA A 132 -16.09 18.11 -7.82
N ALA A 133 -15.43 16.93 -7.76
CA ALA A 133 -15.06 16.32 -6.50
C ALA A 133 -14.00 17.16 -5.77
N THR A 134 -14.24 17.38 -4.49
CA THR A 134 -13.37 18.18 -3.62
C THR A 134 -12.63 17.32 -2.60
N THR A 135 -13.14 16.13 -2.30
CA THR A 135 -12.61 15.26 -1.24
C THR A 135 -12.64 13.81 -1.67
N LEU A 136 -11.55 13.07 -1.38
CA LEU A 136 -11.54 11.62 -1.39
C LEU A 136 -11.53 11.09 0.05
N HIS A 137 -12.32 10.06 0.30
CA HIS A 137 -12.28 9.26 1.52
C HIS A 137 -11.72 7.89 1.20
N LEU A 138 -10.73 7.47 1.98
CA LEU A 138 -10.07 6.18 1.86
C LEU A 138 -10.34 5.38 3.12
N ASP A 139 -11.00 4.24 2.97
CA ASP A 139 -11.20 3.25 4.02
C ASP A 139 -10.31 2.04 3.74
N PHE A 140 -9.58 1.58 4.75
CA PHE A 140 -8.57 0.53 4.60
C PHE A 140 -9.08 -0.80 5.16
N THR A 141 -8.77 -1.87 4.45
CA THR A 141 -9.12 -3.25 4.83
C THR A 141 -7.89 -4.15 4.79
N VAL A 142 -7.90 -5.23 5.59
CA VAL A 142 -6.96 -6.35 5.47
C VAL A 142 -7.77 -7.62 5.22
N ASP A 143 -7.48 -8.31 4.12
CA ASP A 143 -8.23 -9.50 3.68
C ASP A 143 -9.76 -9.26 3.62
N GLY A 144 -10.18 -8.03 3.31
CA GLY A 144 -11.58 -7.61 3.24
C GLY A 144 -12.21 -7.18 4.57
N GLU A 145 -11.50 -7.29 5.70
CA GLU A 145 -11.97 -6.80 7.00
C GLU A 145 -11.55 -5.35 7.24
N SER A 146 -12.45 -4.51 7.75
CA SER A 146 -12.17 -3.11 8.11
C SER A 146 -11.03 -3.02 9.13
N THR A 147 -10.12 -2.07 8.91
CA THR A 147 -9.08 -1.70 9.88
C THR A 147 -9.50 -0.54 10.78
N ASP A 148 -10.71 0.00 10.58
CA ASP A 148 -11.23 1.24 11.16
C ASP A 148 -10.34 2.47 10.92
N SER A 149 -9.33 2.34 10.08
CA SER A 149 -8.47 3.42 9.64
C SER A 149 -9.12 4.09 8.44
N ARG A 150 -9.25 5.41 8.53
CA ARG A 150 -9.78 6.25 7.47
C ARG A 150 -8.85 7.43 7.20
N CYS A 151 -8.74 7.81 5.94
CA CYS A 151 -8.01 8.99 5.50
C CYS A 151 -8.94 9.87 4.65
N GLU A 152 -8.84 11.19 4.82
CA GLU A 152 -9.50 12.18 3.98
C GLU A 152 -8.45 13.01 3.25
N VAL A 153 -8.67 13.18 1.96
CA VAL A 153 -7.73 13.83 1.05
C VAL A 153 -8.49 14.94 0.32
N ALA A 154 -8.05 16.18 0.48
CA ALA A 154 -8.56 17.27 -0.33
C ALA A 154 -7.98 17.20 -1.74
N LEU A 155 -8.87 17.36 -2.70
CA LEU A 155 -8.58 17.60 -4.10
C LEU A 155 -8.58 19.11 -4.31
N THR A 156 -7.42 19.70 -4.63
CA THR A 156 -7.45 21.07 -5.15
C THR A 156 -7.86 21.02 -6.60
N ALA A 157 -8.97 21.72 -6.91
CA ALA A 157 -9.42 21.98 -8.28
C ALA A 157 -8.22 22.43 -9.14
N ARG A 158 -8.08 21.81 -10.31
CA ARG A 158 -7.11 22.23 -11.33
C ARG A 158 -7.67 23.37 -12.16
#